data_AF-A0A7W0N9H5-F1
#
_entry.id   AF-A0A7W0N9H5-F1
#
_cell.length_a   1.000
_cell.length_b   1.000
_cell.length_c   1.000
_cell.angle_alpha   90.00
_cell.angle_beta   90.00
_cell.angle_gamma   90.00
#
_symmetry.space_group_name_H-M   'P 1'
#
loop_
_entity.id
_entity.type
_entity.pdbx_description
1 polymer ?
#
loop_
_entity_poly.entity_id
_entity_poly.type
_entity_poly.pdbx_seq_one_letter_code
_entity_poly.pdbx_strand_id
1 'polypeptide(L)' 'MHDLIAIQQKEYLMEAKFASADTKFAVPDRRQALDERLTDGYLRIEQALDEDRDVRAWEDFWIQLLSEYEALCDHWPEAA' A
#
# COMPACT_ATOMS: atom_id res chain seq x y z
N MET A 1 21.28 -32.93 28.14
CA MET A 1 19.90 -32.46 28.40
C MET A 1 19.77 -30.93 28.37
N HIS A 2 20.79 -30.17 27.94
CA HIS A 2 20.70 -28.71 27.70
C HIS A 2 20.61 -28.35 26.20
N ASP A 3 21.09 -29.20 25.30
CA ASP A 3 21.08 -28.93 23.85
C ASP A 3 19.69 -28.95 23.19
N LEU A 4 18.74 -29.74 23.72
CA LEU A 4 17.41 -29.87 23.10
C LEU A 4 16.53 -28.62 23.26
N ILE A 5 16.71 -27.85 24.35
CA ILE A 5 15.96 -26.60 24.56
C ILE A 5 16.48 -25.49 23.64
N ALA A 6 17.79 -25.48 23.36
CA ALA A 6 18.41 -24.48 22.49
C ALA A 6 18.02 -24.66 21.01
N ILE A 7 17.78 -25.91 20.57
CA ILE A 7 17.31 -26.20 19.20
C ILE A 7 15.86 -25.76 19.05
N GLN A 8 14.99 -26.12 20.00
CA GLN A 8 13.58 -25.72 19.98
C GLN A 8 13.39 -24.19 20.03
N GLN A 9 14.19 -23.48 20.84
CA GLN A 9 14.13 -22.02 20.92
C GLN A 9 14.65 -21.32 19.65
N LYS A 10 15.61 -21.92 18.94
CA LYS A 10 16.10 -21.39 17.66
C LYS A 10 15.09 -21.57 16.53
N GLU A 11 14.36 -22.69 16.49
CA GLU A 11 13.27 -22.91 15.54
C GLU A 11 12.11 -21.91 15.79
N TYR A 12 11.72 -21.70 17.05
CA TYR A 12 10.67 -20.73 17.41
C TYR A 12 11.01 -19.28 17.04
N LEU A 13 12.29 -18.89 17.19
CA LEU A 13 12.77 -17.57 16.79
C LEU A 13 12.92 -17.39 15.28
N MET A 14 13.02 -18.48 14.51
CA MET A 14 13.11 -18.45 13.06
C MET A 14 11.72 -18.33 12.43
N GLU A 15 10.73 -19.08 12.92
CA GLU A 15 9.34 -18.95 12.50
C GLU A 15 8.77 -17.54 12.78
N ALA A 16 9.12 -16.94 13.93
CA ALA A 16 8.73 -15.57 14.26
C ALA A 16 9.39 -14.48 13.36
N LYS A 17 10.58 -14.74 12.83
CA LYS A 17 11.29 -13.80 11.96
C LYS A 17 10.80 -13.81 10.52
N PHE A 18 10.30 -14.95 10.02
CA PHE A 18 9.69 -15.03 8.70
C PHE A 18 8.24 -14.53 8.66
N ALA A 19 7.53 -14.54 9.79
CA ALA A 19 6.21 -13.94 9.90
C ALA A 19 6.21 -12.39 9.99
N SER A 20 7.38 -11.73 10.04
CA SER A 20 7.47 -10.27 10.29
C SER A 20 8.25 -9.47 9.24
N ALA A 21 8.50 -10.01 8.04
CA ALA A 21 9.22 -9.26 7.00
C ALA A 21 8.53 -9.20 5.62
N ASP A 22 7.48 -10.01 5.38
CA ASP A 22 6.71 -9.95 4.13
C ASP A 22 5.20 -9.72 4.38
N THR A 23 4.85 -9.09 5.51
CA THR A 23 3.58 -8.35 5.58
C THR A 23 3.75 -7.05 4.81
N LYS A 24 3.94 -7.15 3.49
CA LYS A 24 3.81 -6.04 2.55
C LYS A 24 2.39 -5.51 2.69
N PHE A 25 2.23 -4.50 3.54
CA PHE A 25 1.05 -3.67 3.76
C PHE A 25 -0.25 -4.47 3.80
N ALA A 26 -0.81 -4.70 5.01
CA ALA A 26 -2.18 -5.17 5.12
C ALA A 26 -3.05 -4.34 4.16
N VAL A 27 -3.83 -4.97 3.28
CA VAL A 27 -4.67 -4.32 2.24
C VAL A 27 -5.31 -2.98 2.67
N PRO A 28 -5.84 -2.80 3.91
CA PRO A 28 -6.30 -1.48 4.39
C PRO A 28 -5.24 -0.36 4.34
N ASP A 29 -3.99 -0.66 4.66
CA ASP A 29 -2.86 0.28 4.66
C ASP A 29 -2.50 0.72 3.23
N ARG A 30 -2.56 -0.22 2.27
CA ARG A 30 -2.34 0.09 0.85
C ARG A 30 -3.47 0.95 0.27
N ARG A 31 -4.73 0.68 0.65
CA ARG A 31 -5.88 1.48 0.23
C ARG A 31 -5.75 2.91 0.76
N GLN A 32 -5.43 3.07 2.03
CA GLN A 32 -5.24 4.39 2.64
C GLN A 32 -4.10 5.16 1.97
N ALA A 33 -2.97 4.52 1.70
CA ALA A 33 -1.84 5.17 1.02
C ALA A 33 -2.20 5.63 -0.41
N LEU A 34 -3.02 4.85 -1.15
CA LEU A 34 -3.52 5.26 -2.46
C LEU A 34 -4.52 6.41 -2.36
N ASP A 35 -5.40 6.41 -1.36
CA ASP A 35 -6.38 7.47 -1.09
C ASP A 35 -5.70 8.82 -0.82
N GLU A 36 -4.69 8.81 0.06
CA GLU A 36 -3.88 10.00 0.38
C GLU A 36 -3.15 10.52 -0.86
N ARG A 37 -2.60 9.62 -1.67
CA ARG A 37 -1.87 9.98 -2.89
C ARG A 37 -2.78 10.50 -4.01
N LEU A 38 -4.00 9.98 -4.12
CA LEU A 38 -5.02 10.52 -5.02
C LEU A 38 -5.42 11.93 -4.61
N THR A 39 -5.61 12.15 -3.31
CA THR A 39 -5.96 13.47 -2.77
C THR A 39 -4.85 14.49 -3.02
N ASP A 40 -3.60 14.15 -2.71
CA ASP A 40 -2.43 15.00 -2.97
C ASP A 40 -2.26 15.29 -4.47
N GLY A 41 -2.38 14.27 -5.31
CA GLY A 41 -2.28 14.40 -6.76
C GLY A 41 -3.33 15.34 -7.34
N TYR A 42 -4.59 15.24 -6.86
CA TYR A 42 -5.67 16.13 -7.27
C TYR A 42 -5.36 17.59 -6.91
N LEU A 43 -5.00 17.86 -5.65
CA LEU A 43 -4.67 19.22 -5.19
C LEU A 43 -3.51 19.83 -5.98
N ARG A 44 -2.52 19.01 -6.33
CA ARG A 44 -1.36 19.44 -7.10
C ARG A 44 -1.71 19.75 -8.56
N ILE A 45 -2.64 19.01 -9.16
CA ILE A 45 -3.16 19.28 -10.50
C ILE A 45 -3.95 20.59 -10.49
N GLU A 46 -4.85 20.78 -9.53
CA GLU A 46 -5.63 22.02 -9.37
C GLU A 46 -4.72 23.24 -9.24
N GLN A 47 -3.71 23.17 -8.37
CA GLN A 47 -2.74 24.26 -8.21
C GLN A 47 -1.95 24.53 -9.50
N ALA A 48 -1.62 23.49 -10.25
CA ALA A 48 -0.90 23.62 -11.51
C ALA A 48 -1.76 24.23 -12.62
N LEU A 49 -3.06 23.93 -12.64
CA LEU A 49 -4.04 24.54 -13.53
C LEU A 49 -4.20 26.04 -13.21
N ASP A 50 -4.26 26.41 -11.93
CA ASP A 50 -4.28 27.81 -11.49
C ASP A 50 -3.01 28.59 -11.93
N GLU A 51 -1.89 27.88 -12.07
CA GLU A 51 -0.62 28.42 -12.56
C GLU A 51 -0.47 28.36 -14.10
N ASP A 52 -1.52 27.98 -14.84
CA ASP A 52 -1.53 27.79 -16.31
C ASP A 52 -0.44 26.81 -16.80
N ARG A 53 -0.09 25.82 -15.96
CA ARG A 53 0.88 24.77 -16.30
C ARG A 53 0.20 23.63 -17.04
N ASP A 54 0.93 23.01 -17.97
CA ASP A 54 0.47 21.79 -18.63
C ASP A 54 0.49 20.61 -17.64
N VAL A 55 -0.70 20.15 -17.26
CA VAL A 55 -0.91 19.06 -16.29
C VAL A 55 -1.26 17.73 -16.94
N ARG A 56 -1.32 17.63 -18.27
CA ARG A 56 -1.84 16.43 -18.96
C ARG A 56 -1.14 15.14 -18.52
N ALA A 57 0.18 15.18 -18.39
CA ALA A 57 0.96 14.04 -17.91
C ALA A 57 0.68 13.68 -16.44
N TRP A 58 0.28 14.66 -15.63
CA TRP A 58 -0.07 14.46 -14.22
C TRP A 58 -1.50 13.91 -14.11
N GLU A 59 -2.43 14.41 -14.93
CA GLU A 59 -3.79 13.87 -15.06
C GLU A 59 -3.76 12.40 -15.53
N ASP A 60 -2.97 12.08 -16.57
CA ASP A 60 -2.79 10.71 -17.06
C ASP A 60 -2.30 9.78 -15.94
N PHE A 61 -1.30 10.24 -15.17
CA PHE A 61 -0.79 9.48 -14.03
C PHE A 61 -1.81 9.35 -12.91
N TRP A 62 -2.58 10.41 -12.62
CA TRP A 62 -3.62 10.41 -11.59
C TRP A 62 -4.75 9.44 -11.94
N ILE A 63 -5.16 9.39 -13.21
CA ILE A 63 -6.14 8.42 -13.72
C ILE A 63 -5.63 6.98 -13.54
N GLN A 64 -4.36 6.70 -13.84
CA GLN A 64 -3.78 5.37 -13.59
C GLN A 64 -3.85 4.98 -12.12
N LEU A 65 -3.53 5.94 -11.23
CA LEU A 65 -3.59 5.73 -9.79
C LEU A 65 -5.02 5.47 -9.31
N LEU A 66 -6.00 6.16 -9.90
CA LEU A 66 -7.42 5.99 -9.59
C LEU A 66 -7.90 4.60 -10.01
N SER A 67 -7.52 4.13 -11.21
CA SER A 67 -7.84 2.78 -11.66
C SER A 67 -7.22 1.69 -10.77
N GLU A 68 -6.01 1.92 -10.22
CA GLU A 68 -5.42 0.99 -9.24
C GLU A 68 -6.22 0.96 -7.93
N TYR A 69 -6.68 2.12 -7.44
CA TYR A 69 -7.52 2.21 -6.26
C TYR A 69 -8.89 1.53 -6.48
N GLU A 70 -9.54 1.79 -7.61
CA GLU A 70 -10.81 1.16 -7.98
C GLU A 70 -10.67 -0.37 -8.06
N ALA A 71 -9.61 -0.87 -8.69
CA ALA A 71 -9.34 -2.31 -8.75
C ALA A 71 -9.11 -2.92 -7.36
N LEU A 72 -8.44 -2.18 -6.46
CA LEU A 72 -8.23 -2.62 -5.07
C LEU A 72 -9.56 -2.68 -4.30
N CYS A 73 -10.47 -1.73 -4.53
CA CYS A 73 -11.80 -1.73 -3.93
C CYS A 73 -12.71 -2.83 -4.50
N ASP A 74 -12.69 -3.05 -5.81
CA ASP A 74 -13.49 -4.08 -6.48
C ASP A 74 -13.06 -5.50 -6.07
N HIS A 75 -11.76 -5.70 -5.80
CA HIS A 75 -11.22 -6.98 -5.34
C HIS A 75 -11.56 -7.29 -3.86
N TRP A 76 -12.08 -6.32 -3.11
CA TRP A 76 -12.54 -6.50 -1.74
C TRP A 76 -14.03 -6.19 -1.62
N PRO A 77 -14.91 -7.08 -2.11
CA PRO A 77 -16.30 -7.04 -1.68
C PRO A 77 -16.28 -7.26 -0.17
N GLU A 78 -16.62 -6.23 0.60
CA GLU A 78 -17.00 -6.36 1.99
C GLU A 78 -18.02 -7.49 2.05
N ALA A 79 -17.60 -8.66 2.54
CA ALA A 79 -18.49 -9.78 2.78
C ALA A 79 -19.46 -9.32 3.88
N ALA A 80 -20.62 -8.84 3.44
CA ALA A 80 -21.77 -8.50 4.27
C ALA A 80 -22.32 -9.72 5.04
#